data_AF-A0A268QY95-F1
#
_entry.id   AF-A0A268QY95-F1
#
_cell.length_a   1.000
_cell.length_b   1.000
_cell.length_c   1.000
_cell.angle_alpha   90.00
_cell.angle_beta   90.00
_cell.angle_gamma   90.00
#
_symmetry.space_group_name_H-M   'P 1'
#
loop_
_entity.id
_entity.type
_entity.pdbx_description
1 polymer ?
#
loop_
_entity_poly.entity_id
_entity_poly.type
_entity_poly.pdbx_seq_one_letter_code
_entity_poly.pdbx_strand_id
1 'polypeptide(L)' 'MYGRTYFCGEVTEKAIGEKVSLKGWVQKRRDLGGLIFVDLRDRTGIVQVVFNPEVSPEALAAAE' A
#
# COMPACT_ATOMS: atom_id res chain seq x y z
N MET A 1 15.32 8.57 4.75
CA MET A 1 14.21 9.16 3.98
C MET A 1 14.34 8.97 2.46
N TYR A 2 15.44 8.39 1.95
CA TYR A 2 15.66 8.29 0.50
C TYR A 2 14.58 7.42 -0.18
N GLY A 3 13.83 8.05 -1.09
CA GLY A 3 12.78 7.42 -1.88
C GLY A 3 11.55 6.97 -1.09
N ARG A 4 11.21 7.61 0.03
CA ARG A 4 9.94 7.41 0.75
C ARG A 4 9.29 8.78 0.96
N THR A 5 8.01 8.94 0.64
CA THR A 5 7.24 10.18 0.82
C THR A 5 6.73 10.32 2.25
N TYR A 6 6.13 9.26 2.80
CA TYR A 6 5.61 9.20 4.18
C TYR A 6 6.05 7.91 4.87
N PHE A 7 6.19 7.94 6.19
CA PHE A 7 6.15 6.67 6.95
C PHE A 7 4.72 6.11 6.99
N CYS A 8 4.57 4.79 7.15
CA CYS A 8 3.27 4.13 7.04
C CYS A 8 2.24 4.67 8.05
N GLY A 9 2.66 4.99 9.28
CA GLY A 9 1.80 5.57 10.31
C GLY A 9 1.52 7.07 10.16
N GLU A 10 2.08 7.74 9.15
CA GLU A 10 1.93 9.18 8.92
C GLU A 10 1.02 9.52 7.73
N VAL A 11 0.54 8.52 6.99
CA VAL A 11 -0.38 8.73 5.88
C VAL A 11 -1.74 9.16 6.44
N THR A 12 -2.22 10.33 6.01
CA THR A 12 -3.49 10.92 6.45
C THR A 12 -4.31 11.39 5.25
N GLU A 13 -5.53 11.88 5.49
CA GLU A 13 -6.42 12.43 4.45
C GLU A 13 -5.79 13.57 3.64
N LYS A 14 -4.76 14.23 4.16
CA LYS A 14 -4.02 15.26 3.41
C LYS A 14 -3.30 14.73 2.17
N ALA A 15 -3.05 13.42 2.09
CA ALA A 15 -2.41 12.76 0.96
C ALA A 15 -3.42 12.29 -0.12
N ILE A 16 -4.72 12.59 0.02
CA ILE A 16 -5.73 12.22 -0.98
C ILE A 16 -5.39 12.87 -2.33
N GLY A 17 -5.35 12.05 -3.38
CA GLY A 17 -4.99 12.49 -4.74
C GLY A 17 -3.49 12.62 -5.00
N GLU A 18 -2.65 12.44 -3.98
CA GLU A 18 -1.20 12.51 -4.12
C GLU A 18 -0.60 11.14 -4.53
N LYS A 19 0.44 11.17 -5.37
CA LYS A 19 1.27 9.99 -5.63
C LYS A 19 2.31 9.83 -4.52
N VAL A 20 2.10 8.85 -3.65
CA VAL A 20 2.99 8.56 -2.51
C VAL A 20 3.90 7.35 -2.77
N SER A 21 5.10 7.36 -2.18
CA SER A 21 6.01 6.21 -2.16
C SER A 21 6.22 5.75 -0.72
N LEU A 22 5.79 4.51 -0.43
CA LEU A 22 5.87 3.90 0.89
C LEU A 22 6.84 2.71 0.83
N LYS A 23 7.46 2.41 1.98
CA LYS A 23 8.37 1.27 2.11
C LYS A 23 8.12 0.63 3.45
N GLY A 24 8.12 -0.69 3.53
CA GLY A 24 7.85 -1.43 4.75
C GLY A 24 7.87 -2.93 4.51
N TRP A 25 7.34 -3.68 5.46
CA TRP A 25 7.17 -5.12 5.37
C TRP A 25 5.68 -5.47 5.34
N VAL A 26 5.33 -6.47 4.55
CA VAL A 26 3.96 -7.00 4.52
C VAL A 26 3.68 -7.66 5.88
N GLN A 27 2.73 -7.11 6.62
CA GLN A 27 2.26 -7.72 7.87
C GLN A 27 1.18 -8.76 7.59
N LYS A 28 0.25 -8.46 6.69
CA LYS A 28 -0.87 -9.34 6.34
C LYS A 28 -1.23 -9.14 4.87
N ARG A 29 -1.53 -10.24 4.18
CA ARG A 29 -2.11 -10.26 2.83
C ARG A 29 -3.48 -10.92 2.90
N ARG A 30 -4.45 -10.34 2.20
CA ARG A 30 -5.81 -10.88 2.05
C ARG A 30 -6.18 -10.81 0.59
N ASP A 31 -6.70 -11.90 0.05
CA ASP A 31 -7.17 -12.00 -1.32
C ASP A 31 -8.66 -12.30 -1.29
N LEU A 32 -9.45 -11.45 -1.97
CA LEU A 32 -10.90 -11.56 -2.03
C LEU A 32 -11.39 -11.87 -3.46
N GLY A 33 -10.61 -12.64 -4.22
CA GLY A 33 -11.01 -13.10 -5.55
C GLY A 33 -10.76 -12.06 -6.63
N GLY A 34 -9.50 -11.63 -6.77
CA GLY A 34 -9.10 -10.61 -7.76
C GLY A 34 -8.98 -9.20 -7.20
N LEU A 35 -9.09 -9.04 -5.88
CA LEU A 35 -8.83 -7.80 -5.16
C LEU A 35 -7.92 -8.13 -3.96
N ILE A 36 -6.70 -7.60 -3.96
CA ILE A 36 -5.70 -7.93 -2.94
C ILE A 36 -5.52 -6.75 -1.98
N PHE A 37 -5.57 -7.05 -0.68
CA PHE A 37 -5.29 -6.11 0.40
C PHE A 37 -4.00 -6.51 1.09
N VAL A 38 -3.10 -5.55 1.24
CA VAL A 38 -1.84 -5.69 1.96
C VAL A 38 -1.80 -4.67 3.08
N ASP A 39 -1.62 -5.15 4.30
CA ASP A 39 -1.30 -4.30 5.44
C ASP A 39 0.22 -4.12 5.45
N LEU A 40 0.70 -2.95 5.01
CA LEU A 40 2.11 -2.60 4.97
C LEU A 40 2.52 -1.94 6.28
N ARG A 41 3.54 -2.49 6.93
CA ARG A 41 4.03 -1.99 8.22
C ARG A 41 5.44 -1.43 8.13
N ASP A 42 5.66 -0.33 8.83
CA ASP A 42 6.99 0.08 9.24
C ASP A 42 7.03 0.39 10.75
N ARG A 43 8.12 0.99 11.22
CA ARG A 43 8.31 1.32 12.64
C ARG A 43 7.27 2.29 13.22
N THR A 44 6.57 3.04 12.37
CA THR A 44 5.64 4.10 12.78
C THR A 44 4.19 3.64 12.81
N GLY A 45 3.85 2.57 12.10
CA GLY A 45 2.47 2.10 12.02
C GLY A 45 2.20 1.22 10.80
N ILE A 46 0.92 1.09 10.48
CA ILE A 46 0.40 0.24 9.41
C ILE A 46 -0.43 1.10 8.47
N VAL A 47 -0.30 0.84 7.17
CA VAL A 47 -1.15 1.42 6.12
C VAL A 47 -1.70 0.30 5.24
N GLN A 48 -2.96 0.39 4.84
CA GLN A 48 -3.56 -0.58 3.93
C GLN A 48 -3.27 -0.17 2.48
N VAL A 49 -2.73 -1.10 1.70
CA VAL A 49 -2.53 -0.98 0.25
C VAL A 49 -3.51 -1.93 -0.43
N VAL A 50 -4.23 -1.41 -1.42
CA VAL A 50 -5.22 -2.17 -2.20
C VAL A 50 -4.76 -2.27 -3.64
N PHE A 51 -4.65 -3.49 -4.14
CA PHE A 51 -4.37 -3.78 -5.54
C PHE A 51 -5.70 -4.11 -6.21
N ASN A 52 -6.23 -3.16 -6.99
CA ASN A 52 -7.49 -3.29 -7.73
C ASN A 52 -7.19 -3.38 -9.24
N PRO A 53 -7.66 -4.42 -9.95
CA PRO A 53 -7.46 -4.57 -11.40
C PRO A 53 -8.03 -3.40 -12.21
N GLU A 54 -9.07 -2.73 -11.72
CA GLU A 54 -9.63 -1.55 -12.39
C GLU A 54 -8.69 -0.34 -12.35
N VAL A 55 -7.75 -0.31 -11.39
CA VAL A 55 -6.77 0.77 -11.22
C VAL A 55 -5.43 0.40 -11.87
N SER A 56 -4.95 -0.83 -11.67
CA SER A 56 -3.77 -1.37 -12.36
C SER A 56 -3.78 -2.89 -12.33
N PRO A 57 -4.06 -3.54 -13.47
CA PRO A 57 -3.94 -4.99 -13.63
C PRO A 57 -2.52 -5.50 -13.38
N GLU A 58 -1.51 -4.71 -13.76
CA GLU A 58 -0.09 -5.09 -13.61
C GLU A 58 0.33 -5.14 -12.15
N ALA A 59 -0.15 -4.17 -11.35
CA ALA A 59 0.10 -4.15 -9.92
C ALA A 59 -0.58 -5.34 -9.20
N LEU A 60 -1.78 -5.74 -9.66
CA LEU A 60 -2.45 -6.93 -9.14
C LEU A 60 -1.65 -8.19 -9.45
N ALA A 61 -1.21 -8.39 -10.70
CA ALA A 61 -0.43 -9.56 -11.10
C ALA A 61 0.91 -9.66 -10.33
N ALA A 62 1.52 -8.54 -9.97
CA ALA A 62 2.72 -8.51 -9.14
C ALA A 62 2.45 -8.83 -7.65
N ALA A 63 1.20 -8.72 -7.20
CA ALA A 63 0.77 -8.98 -5.83
C ALA A 63 0.16 -10.38 -5.63
N GLU A 64 -0.15 -11.10 -6.71
CA GLU A 64 -0.45 -12.54 -6.72
C GLU A 64 0.74 -13.37 -6.22
#